data_AF-A0A1Y1BW53-F1
#
_entry.id   AF-A0A1Y1BW53-F1
#
_cell.length_a   1.000
_cell.length_b   1.000
_cell.length_c   1.000
_cell.angle_alpha   90.00
_cell.angle_beta   90.00
_cell.angle_gamma   90.00
#
_symmetry.space_group_name_H-M   'P 1'
#
loop_
_entity.id
_entity.type
_entity.pdbx_description
1 polymer ?
#
loop_
_entity_poly.entity_id
_entity_poly.type
_entity_poly.pdbx_seq_one_letter_code
_entity_poly.pdbx_strand_id
1 'polypeptide(L)'
;MSMHGDDGMPSARWQTELTRVGALSDRELQVFALLGAGLSNRGIATRLQVTERTVKAHVASILTKLEVESRLQVGLVAQAHQLMYEGTVSNSSDVIDN
;
A
#
# COMPACT_ATOMS: atom_id res chain seq x y z
N MET A 1 -8.71 -15.37 29.69
CA MET A 1 -7.74 -14.50 28.99
C MET A 1 -7.03 -15.33 27.92
N SER A 2 -7.77 -15.73 26.89
CA SER A 2 -7.21 -16.29 25.64
C SER A 2 -7.55 -15.29 24.57
N MET A 3 -6.56 -14.50 24.16
CA MET A 3 -6.69 -13.61 23.02
C MET A 3 -6.77 -14.50 21.77
N HIS A 4 -7.85 -14.38 21.00
CA HIS A 4 -7.97 -14.99 19.66
C HIS A 4 -6.76 -14.52 18.84
N GLY A 5 -5.91 -15.48 18.45
CA GLY A 5 -4.68 -15.26 17.69
C GLY A 5 -4.80 -15.72 16.24
N ASP A 6 -6.03 -15.97 15.78
CA ASP A 6 -6.35 -16.49 14.45
C ASP A 6 -7.22 -15.53 13.62
N ASP A 7 -7.36 -14.26 14.03
CA ASP A 7 -7.98 -13.19 13.25
C ASP A 7 -7.15 -12.87 11.99
N GLY A 8 -7.34 -13.69 10.95
CA GLY A 8 -7.26 -13.25 9.56
C GLY A 8 -5.91 -12.76 9.05
N MET A 9 -4.78 -13.16 9.65
CA MET A 9 -3.48 -12.89 9.02
C MET A 9 -3.39 -13.69 7.71
N PRO A 10 -3.33 -13.02 6.55
CA PRO A 10 -3.13 -13.71 5.30
C PRO A 10 -1.72 -14.33 5.42
N SER A 11 -1.65 -15.68 5.37
CA SER A 11 -0.46 -16.56 5.41
C SER A 11 0.92 -15.89 5.14
N ALA A 12 1.98 -16.32 5.82
CA ALA A 12 3.37 -15.80 5.78
C ALA A 12 3.91 -15.31 4.40
N ARG A 13 3.38 -15.81 3.29
CA ARG A 13 3.66 -15.39 1.91
C ARG A 13 3.42 -13.91 1.55
N TRP A 14 2.82 -13.10 2.41
CA TRP A 14 2.68 -11.65 2.18
C TRP A 14 3.42 -10.79 3.21
N GLN A 15 3.91 -11.39 4.30
CA GLN A 15 4.61 -10.65 5.37
C GLN A 15 5.92 -10.05 4.86
N THR A 16 6.64 -10.78 4.01
CA THR A 16 7.88 -10.34 3.39
C THR A 16 7.66 -9.12 2.49
N GLU A 17 6.67 -9.17 1.62
CA GLU A 17 6.31 -8.10 0.68
C GLU A 17 5.80 -6.87 1.42
N LEU A 18 4.95 -7.06 2.43
CA LEU A 18 4.43 -5.97 3.26
C LEU A 18 5.53 -5.27 4.07
N THR A 19 6.50 -6.04 4.59
CA THR A 19 7.67 -5.45 5.26
C THR A 19 8.49 -4.58 4.31
N ARG A 20 8.57 -4.97 3.03
CA ARG A 20 9.29 -4.22 1.99
C ARG A 20 8.54 -2.96 1.54
N VAL A 21 7.22 -2.90 1.70
CA VAL A 21 6.47 -1.64 1.49
C VAL A 21 7.00 -0.53 2.40
N GLY A 22 7.41 -0.85 3.63
CA GLY A 22 8.04 0.09 4.55
C GLY A 22 9.40 0.64 4.09
N ALA A 23 10.05 0.02 3.10
CA ALA A 23 11.31 0.49 2.50
C ALA A 23 11.10 1.38 1.27
N LEU A 24 9.84 1.58 0.84
CA LEU A 24 9.50 2.52 -0.22
C LEU A 24 9.62 3.96 0.31
N SER A 25 10.07 4.88 -0.55
CA SER A 25 10.02 6.32 -0.25
C SER A 25 8.57 6.81 -0.25
N ASP A 26 8.29 7.92 0.44
CA ASP A 26 6.95 8.54 0.46
C ASP A 26 6.28 8.69 -0.91
N ARG A 27 7.06 9.02 -1.94
CA ARG A 27 6.56 9.14 -3.32
C ARG A 27 6.22 7.79 -3.94
N GLU A 28 7.02 6.76 -3.66
CA GLU A 28 6.76 5.40 -4.12
C GLU A 28 5.54 4.82 -3.39
N LEU A 29 5.41 5.07 -2.09
CA LEU A 29 4.26 4.63 -1.29
C LEU A 29 2.96 5.29 -1.76
N GLN A 30 3.00 6.57 -2.13
CA GLN A 30 1.87 7.24 -2.76
C GLN A 30 1.48 6.61 -4.11
N VAL A 31 2.45 6.34 -4.99
CA VAL A 31 2.18 5.65 -6.27
C VAL A 31 1.61 4.26 -6.02
N PHE A 32 2.17 3.53 -5.05
CA PHE A 32 1.76 2.20 -4.65
C PHE A 32 0.31 2.15 -4.13
N ALA A 33 -0.06 3.07 -3.23
CA ALA A 33 -1.43 3.18 -2.72
C ALA A 33 -2.44 3.50 -3.85
N LEU A 34 -2.07 4.40 -4.76
CA LEU A 34 -2.94 4.74 -5.90
C LEU A 34 -3.07 3.59 -6.91
N LEU A 35 -2.01 2.78 -7.08
CA LEU A 35 -2.08 1.54 -7.85
C LEU A 35 -3.01 0.51 -7.20
N GLY A 36 -2.96 0.37 -5.88
CA GLY A 36 -3.88 -0.48 -5.10
C GLY A 36 -5.33 -0.08 -5.24
N ALA A 37 -5.60 1.23 -5.28
CA ALA A 37 -6.93 1.77 -5.57
C ALA A 37 -7.38 1.60 -7.03
N GLY A 38 -6.56 0.96 -7.89
CA GLY A 38 -6.90 0.68 -9.28
C GLY A 38 -6.79 1.89 -10.22
N LEU A 39 -6.13 2.97 -9.82
CA LEU A 39 -5.94 4.13 -10.70
C LEU A 39 -5.02 3.78 -11.87
N SER A 40 -5.36 4.33 -13.05
CA SER A 40 -4.49 4.28 -14.21
C SER A 40 -3.27 5.19 -14.05
N ASN A 41 -2.16 4.88 -14.73
CA ASN A 41 -0.93 5.69 -14.71
C ASN A 41 -1.19 7.19 -14.94
N ARG A 42 -2.15 7.52 -15.82
CA ARG A 42 -2.59 8.89 -16.06
C ARG A 42 -3.28 9.53 -14.86
N GLY A 43 -4.14 8.80 -14.16
CA GLY A 43 -4.80 9.28 -12.94
C GLY A 43 -3.80 9.48 -11.80
N ILE A 44 -2.83 8.57 -11.67
CA ILE A 44 -1.72 8.70 -10.72
C ILE A 44 -0.86 9.93 -11.04
N ALA A 45 -0.53 10.11 -12.32
CA ALA A 45 0.22 11.26 -12.83
C ALA A 45 -0.48 12.59 -12.48
N THR A 46 -1.78 12.68 -12.74
CA THR A 46 -2.58 13.86 -12.36
C THR A 46 -2.59 14.10 -10.85
N ARG A 47 -2.74 13.05 -10.05
CA ARG A 47 -2.89 13.18 -8.59
C ARG A 47 -1.59 13.53 -7.88
N LEU A 48 -0.46 13.04 -8.40
CA LEU A 48 0.88 13.34 -7.88
C LEU A 48 1.53 14.54 -8.57
N GLN A 49 0.85 15.17 -9.53
CA GLN A 49 1.36 16.25 -10.38
C GLN A 49 2.68 15.87 -11.09
N VAL A 50 2.79 14.63 -11.54
CA VAL A 50 3.95 14.10 -12.28
C VAL A 50 3.53 13.67 -13.69
N THR A 51 4.49 13.29 -14.54
CA THR A 51 4.18 12.76 -15.87
C THR A 51 3.94 11.25 -15.83
N GLU A 52 3.20 10.71 -16.81
CA GLU A 52 3.02 9.25 -16.96
C GLU A 52 4.37 8.51 -17.08
N ARG A 53 5.38 9.15 -17.68
CA ARG A 53 6.75 8.61 -17.75
C ARG A 53 7.36 8.47 -16.37
N THR A 54 7.20 9.49 -15.53
CA THR A 54 7.66 9.48 -14.13
C THR A 54 6.93 8.42 -13.31
N VAL A 55 5.60 8.28 -13.49
CA VAL A 55 4.84 7.20 -12.86
C VAL A 55 5.39 5.83 -13.27
N LYS A 56 5.60 5.59 -14.57
CA LYS A 56 6.19 4.32 -15.05
C LYS A 56 7.56 4.04 -14.43
N ALA A 57 8.40 5.07 -14.27
CA ALA A 57 9.69 4.93 -13.60
C ALA A 57 9.51 4.55 -12.12
N HIS A 58 8.60 5.21 -11.40
CA HIS A 58 8.28 4.84 -10.02
C HIS A 58 7.70 3.42 -9.91
N VAL A 59 6.79 3.03 -10.80
CA VAL A 59 6.25 1.65 -10.83
C VAL A 59 7.36 0.65 -11.06
N ALA A 60 8.30 0.90 -11.99
CA ALA A 60 9.44 0.02 -12.21
C ALA A 60 10.32 -0.10 -10.95
N SER A 61 10.63 1.01 -10.28
CA SER A 61 11.38 0.97 -9.01
C SER A 61 10.63 0.21 -7.91
N ILE A 62 9.32 0.39 -7.80
CA ILE A 62 8.45 -0.31 -6.85
C ILE A 62 8.45 -1.81 -7.14
N LEU A 63 8.25 -2.23 -8.40
CA LEU A 63 8.30 -3.64 -8.83
C LEU A 63 9.61 -4.30 -8.42
N THR A 64 10.74 -3.62 -8.68
CA THR A 64 12.08 -4.11 -8.31
C THR A 64 12.26 -4.18 -6.80
N LYS A 65 11.82 -3.18 -6.05
CA LYS A 65 11.97 -3.13 -4.58
C LYS A 65 11.11 -4.17 -3.85
N LEU A 66 9.89 -4.39 -4.34
CA LEU A 66 8.99 -5.40 -3.79
C LEU A 66 9.33 -6.82 -4.27
N GLU A 67 10.20 -6.96 -5.28
CA GLU A 67 10.49 -8.21 -6.00
C GLU A 67 9.23 -8.88 -6.58
N VAL A 68 8.36 -8.06 -7.18
CA VAL A 68 7.09 -8.52 -7.78
C VAL A 68 7.10 -8.32 -9.29
N GLU A 69 6.51 -9.27 -10.01
CA GLU A 69 6.65 -9.33 -11.48
C GLU A 69 5.52 -8.62 -12.23
N SER A 70 4.44 -8.23 -11.54
CA SER A 70 3.26 -7.68 -12.18
C SER A 70 2.56 -6.57 -11.41
N ARG A 71 2.01 -5.59 -12.14
CA ARG A 71 1.15 -4.53 -11.59
C ARG A 71 -0.03 -5.07 -10.77
N LEU A 72 -0.54 -6.25 -11.15
CA LEU A 72 -1.60 -6.93 -10.43
C LEU A 72 -1.12 -7.36 -9.03
N GLN A 73 0.08 -7.91 -8.94
CA GLN A 73 0.69 -8.29 -7.67
C GLN A 73 0.94 -7.05 -6.80
N VAL A 74 1.42 -5.95 -7.39
CA VAL A 74 1.53 -4.66 -6.68
C VAL A 74 0.18 -4.19 -6.16
N GLY A 75 -0.86 -4.22 -6.99
CA GLY A 75 -2.22 -3.85 -6.59
C GLY A 75 -2.76 -4.70 -5.46
N LEU A 76 -2.51 -6.01 -5.49
CA LEU A 76 -2.89 -6.94 -4.41
C LEU A 76 -2.15 -6.65 -3.11
N VAL A 77 -0.83 -6.41 -3.15
CA VAL A 77 -0.05 -6.05 -1.96
C VAL A 77 -0.50 -4.69 -1.42
N ALA A 78 -0.81 -3.72 -2.28
CA ALA A 78 -1.32 -2.42 -1.88
C ALA A 78 -2.71 -2.50 -1.23
N GLN A 79 -3.59 -3.33 -1.80
CA GLN A 79 -4.90 -3.61 -1.21
C GLN A 79 -4.76 -4.28 0.16
N ALA A 80 -3.89 -5.29 0.28
CA ALA A 80 -3.60 -5.95 1.55
C ALA A 80 -3.01 -4.98 2.58
N HIS A 81 -2.11 -4.10 2.17
CA HIS A 81 -1.51 -3.07 3.02
C HIS A 81 -2.56 -2.06 3.51
N GLN A 82 -3.48 -1.61 2.64
CA GLN A 82 -4.60 -0.76 3.04
C GLN A 82 -5.45 -1.45 4.10
N LEU A 83 -5.87 -2.70 3.87
CA LEU A 83 -6.67 -3.45 4.85
C LEU A 83 -5.99 -3.58 6.21
N MET A 84 -4.65 -3.65 6.26
CA MET A 84 -3.88 -3.73 7.51
C MET A 84 -3.68 -2.37 8.21
N TYR A 85 -3.56 -1.26 7.47
CA TYR A 85 -3.36 0.08 8.06
C TYR A 85 -4.67 0.83 8.33
N GLU A 86 -5.76 0.52 7.63
CA GLU A 86 -7.07 1.18 7.79
C GLU A 86 -7.76 0.78 9.11
N GLY A 87 -7.33 -0.31 9.75
CA GLY A 87 -7.79 -0.74 11.08
C GLY A 87 -7.18 0.01 12.28
N THR A 88 -6.10 0.77 12.09
CA THR A 88 -5.40 1.45 13.21
C THR A 88 -5.88 2.89 13.43
N VAL A 89 -6.56 3.51 12.46
CA VAL A 89 -6.98 4.92 12.53
C VAL A 89 -8.47 5.14 12.86
N SER A 90 -9.21 4.08 13.20
CA SER A 90 -10.61 4.18 13.63
C SER A 90 -10.81 3.82 15.10
N ASN A 91 -9.99 4.37 16.00
CA ASN A 91 -10.33 4.42 17.43
C ASN A 91 -9.77 5.66 18.16
N SER A 92 -9.69 6.81 17.47
CA SER A 92 -9.54 8.08 18.17
C SER A 92 -9.90 9.24 17.25
N SER A 93 -11.19 9.47 17.05
CA SER A 93 -11.67 10.80 16.71
C SER A 93 -12.89 11.11 17.57
N ASP A 94 -12.61 11.93 18.57
CA ASP A 94 -13.45 13.00 19.11
C ASP A 94 -14.44 12.72 20.27
N VAL A 95 -14.36 13.67 21.22
CA VAL A 95 -15.20 14.07 22.37
C VAL A 95 -14.85 13.43 23.74
N ILE A 96 -14.45 14.15 24.81
CA ILE A 96 -14.90 15.45 25.34
C ILE A 96 -13.77 16.16 26.14
N ASP A 97 -13.59 17.46 25.86
CA ASP A 97 -13.19 18.51 26.82
C ASP A 97 -14.22 18.57 27.95
N ASN A 98 -13.90 18.08 29.15
CA ASN A 98 -14.53 18.46 30.44
C ASN A 98 -13.81 17.81 31.64
#